data_AF-A0AA38C7U8-F1
#
_entry.id   AF-A0AA38C7U8-F1
#
_cell.length_a   1.000
_cell.length_b   1.000
_cell.length_c   1.000
_cell.angle_alpha   90.00
_cell.angle_beta   90.00
_cell.angle_gamma   90.00
#
_symmetry.space_group_name_H-M   'P 1'
#
loop_
_entity.id
_entity.type
_entity.pdbx_description
1 polymer ?
#
loop_
_entity_poly.entity_id
_entity_poly.type
_entity_poly.pdbx_seq_one_letter_code
_entity_poly.pdbx_strand_id
1 'polypeptide(L)'
;TSIRTPTCATPFSLVYGSEAVLPLEVQIPSLRVSLREFVSDEDYHQNHLAQLELLDEQRLNALEHHQVCLERVKRAYNKHLQHRDFKIGDL
;
A
#
# COMPACT_ATOMS: atom_id res chain seq x y z
N THR A 1 -2.78 19.22 9.09
CA THR A 1 -3.31 17.92 8.61
C THR A 1 -2.66 17.62 7.26
N SER A 2 -1.98 16.48 7.10
CA SER A 2 -1.35 16.12 5.80
C SER A 2 -2.36 15.38 4.92
N ILE A 3 -2.47 15.75 3.65
CA ILE A 3 -3.35 15.07 2.70
C ILE A 3 -2.71 13.73 2.35
N ARG A 4 -3.34 12.63 2.76
CA ARG A 4 -2.88 11.28 2.39
C ARG A 4 -3.31 11.02 0.95
N THR A 5 -2.35 10.92 0.04
CA THR A 5 -2.60 10.41 -1.31
C THR A 5 -2.62 8.88 -1.23
N PRO A 6 -3.71 8.20 -1.61
CA PRO A 6 -3.75 6.75 -1.61
C PRO A 6 -2.79 6.20 -2.68
N THR A 7 -2.08 5.12 -2.35
CA THR A 7 -1.22 4.36 -3.28
C THR A 7 -2.00 3.37 -4.14
N CYS A 8 -3.34 3.40 -4.06
CA CYS A 8 -4.26 2.49 -4.74
C CYS A 8 -4.03 0.98 -4.46
N ALA A 9 -3.27 0.66 -3.41
CA ALA A 9 -3.00 -0.71 -2.96
C ALA A 9 -3.04 -0.77 -1.42
N THR A 10 -3.46 -1.91 -0.87
CA THR A 10 -3.42 -2.13 0.58
C THR A 10 -2.06 -2.70 1.00
N PRO A 11 -1.58 -2.43 2.23
CA PRO A 11 -0.34 -3.04 2.70
C PRO A 11 -0.35 -4.57 2.67
N PHE A 12 -1.52 -5.19 2.84
CA PHE A 12 -1.66 -6.65 2.79
C PHE A 12 -1.47 -7.17 1.37
N SER A 13 -2.09 -6.55 0.36
CA SER A 13 -1.92 -6.99 -1.03
C SER A 13 -0.49 -6.81 -1.53
N LEU A 14 0.24 -5.79 -1.08
CA LEU A 14 1.67 -5.63 -1.40
C LEU A 14 2.58 -6.71 -0.78
N VAL A 15 2.15 -7.36 0.30
CA VAL A 15 2.94 -8.42 0.95
C VAL A 15 2.55 -9.79 0.39
N TYR A 16 1.25 -10.06 0.29
CA TYR A 16 0.70 -11.39 -0.01
C TYR A 16 0.14 -11.55 -1.43
N GLY A 17 0.15 -10.50 -2.26
CA GLY A 17 -0.25 -10.54 -3.66
C GLY A 17 -1.74 -10.52 -3.93
N SER A 18 -2.57 -10.52 -2.88
CA SER A 18 -4.02 -10.47 -2.99
C SER A 18 -4.63 -9.69 -1.83
N GLU A 19 -5.82 -9.14 -2.03
CA GLU A 19 -6.52 -8.43 -0.95
C GLU A 19 -6.97 -9.39 0.15
N ALA A 20 -6.81 -8.96 1.40
CA ALA A 20 -7.20 -9.75 2.56
C ALA A 20 -8.68 -10.17 2.48
N VAL A 21 -8.96 -11.42 2.85
CA VAL A 21 -10.33 -11.87 3.11
C VAL A 21 -10.66 -11.53 4.56
N LEU A 22 -11.61 -10.63 4.76
CA LEU A 22 -12.01 -10.20 6.09
C LEU A 22 -12.79 -11.32 6.80
N PRO A 23 -12.68 -11.46 8.13
CA PRO A 23 -13.48 -12.44 8.87
C PRO A 23 -14.98 -12.33 8.63
N LEU A 24 -15.48 -11.10 8.44
CA LEU A 24 -16.89 -10.85 8.12
C LEU A 24 -17.31 -11.43 6.76
N GLU A 25 -16.40 -11.44 5.77
CA GLU A 25 -16.66 -12.06 4.46
C GLU A 25 -16.74 -13.58 4.53
N VAL A 26 -16.17 -14.19 5.56
CA VAL A 26 -16.27 -15.63 5.81
C VAL A 26 -17.55 -15.93 6.59
N GLN A 27 -17.88 -15.12 7.60
CA GLN A 27 -19.12 -15.26 8.38
C GLN A 27 -20.37 -15.01 7.53
N ILE A 28 -20.31 -14.02 6.65
CA ILE A 28 -21.32 -13.70 5.65
C ILE A 28 -20.64 -13.92 4.30
N PRO A 29 -20.78 -15.11 3.69
CA PRO A 29 -20.05 -15.49 2.49
C PRO A 29 -20.10 -14.41 1.42
N SER A 30 -18.96 -13.73 1.23
CA SER A 30 -18.83 -12.72 0.17
C SER A 30 -18.77 -13.40 -1.19
N LEU A 31 -19.04 -12.67 -2.26
CA LEU A 31 -18.94 -13.21 -3.63
C LEU A 31 -17.59 -13.88 -3.91
N ARG A 32 -16.49 -13.33 -3.36
CA ARG A 32 -15.15 -13.93 -3.54
C ARG A 32 -15.03 -15.28 -2.86
N VAL A 33 -15.57 -15.40 -1.64
CA VAL A 33 -15.55 -16.65 -0.86
C VAL A 33 -16.46 -17.68 -1.51
N SER A 34 -17.67 -17.30 -1.93
CA SER A 34 -18.60 -18.19 -2.60
C SER A 34 -18.08 -18.66 -3.96
N LEU A 35 -17.46 -17.77 -4.75
CA LEU A 35 -16.90 -18.15 -6.06
C LEU A 35 -15.72 -19.11 -5.94
N ARG A 36 -14.98 -19.09 -4.83
CA ARG A 36 -13.85 -20.03 -4.64
C ARG A 36 -14.30 -21.48 -4.69
N GLU A 37 -15.51 -21.81 -4.25
CA GLU A 37 -16.07 -23.17 -4.28
C GLU A 37 -16.32 -23.69 -5.71
N PHE A 38 -16.46 -22.78 -6.68
CA PHE A 38 -16.73 -23.11 -8.08
C PHE A 38 -15.48 -23.13 -8.96
N VAL A 39 -14.32 -22.79 -8.42
CA VAL A 39 -13.03 -22.74 -9.14
C VAL A 39 -12.24 -23.99 -8.82
N SER A 40 -11.70 -24.66 -9.84
CA SER A 40 -10.83 -25.81 -9.62
C SER A 40 -9.54 -25.38 -8.90
N ASP A 41 -8.92 -26.28 -8.15
CA ASP A 41 -7.66 -25.94 -7.48
C ASP A 41 -6.56 -25.58 -8.49
N GLU A 42 -6.52 -26.23 -9.66
CA GLU A 42 -5.58 -25.91 -10.73
C GLU A 42 -5.77 -24.46 -11.23
N ASP A 43 -7.00 -24.06 -11.53
CA ASP A 43 -7.31 -22.70 -11.98
C ASP A 43 -7.01 -21.67 -10.88
N TYR A 44 -7.27 -22.01 -9.62
CA TYR A 44 -6.93 -21.13 -8.51
C TYR A 44 -5.42 -20.92 -8.41
N HIS A 45 -4.63 -22.00 -8.49
CA HIS A 45 -3.18 -21.92 -8.43
C HIS A 45 -2.61 -21.12 -9.60
N GLN A 46 -3.12 -21.33 -10.82
CA GLN A 46 -2.70 -20.55 -11.99
C GLN A 46 -3.01 -19.06 -11.83
N ASN A 47 -4.22 -18.71 -11.39
CA ASN A 47 -4.60 -17.33 -11.13
C ASN A 47 -3.73 -16.70 -10.03
N HIS A 48 -3.41 -17.47 -8.98
CA HIS A 48 -2.54 -16.98 -7.91
C HIS A 48 -1.12 -16.71 -8.42
N LEU A 49 -0.55 -17.59 -9.25
CA LEU A 49 0.76 -17.36 -9.86
C LEU A 49 0.78 -16.09 -10.72
N ALA A 50 -0.24 -15.88 -11.55
CA ALA A 50 -0.36 -14.67 -12.36
C ALA A 50 -0.45 -13.39 -11.49
N GLN A 51 -1.13 -13.44 -10.34
CA GLN A 51 -1.16 -12.33 -9.38
C GLN A 51 0.22 -12.07 -8.77
N LEU A 52 0.97 -13.14 -8.44
CA LEU A 52 2.33 -13.02 -7.90
C LEU A 52 3.31 -12.43 -8.92
N GLU A 53 3.17 -12.76 -10.21
CA GLU A 53 3.97 -12.17 -11.29
C GLU A 53 3.78 -10.65 -11.39
N LEU A 54 2.55 -10.16 -11.23
CA LEU A 54 2.23 -8.73 -11.27
C LEU A 54 2.64 -7.97 -10.00
N LEU A 55 2.95 -8.69 -8.92
CA LEU A 55 3.11 -8.13 -7.59
C LEU A 55 4.28 -7.14 -7.50
N ASP A 56 5.39 -7.44 -8.17
CA ASP A 56 6.56 -6.55 -8.17
C ASP A 56 6.28 -5.22 -8.87
N GLU A 57 5.48 -5.22 -9.94
CA GLU A 57 5.02 -3.99 -10.60
C GLU A 57 4.13 -3.15 -9.66
N GLN A 58 3.22 -3.80 -8.93
CA GLN A 58 2.36 -3.12 -7.95
C GLN A 58 3.18 -2.51 -6.81
N ARG A 59 4.20 -3.23 -6.31
CA ARG A 59 5.14 -2.72 -5.30
C ARG A 59 5.90 -1.52 -5.81
N LEU A 60 6.41 -1.58 -7.04
CA LEU A 60 7.16 -0.46 -7.64
C LEU A 60 6.29 0.79 -7.73
N ASN A 61 5.05 0.65 -8.20
CA ASN A 61 4.10 1.76 -8.32
C ASN A 61 3.73 2.35 -6.95
N ALA A 62 3.48 1.48 -5.96
CA ALA A 62 3.22 1.91 -4.58
C ALA A 62 4.41 2.67 -3.96
N LEU A 63 5.64 2.22 -4.24
CA LEU A 63 6.86 2.89 -3.80
C LEU A 63 7.01 4.27 -4.44
N GLU A 64 6.76 4.40 -5.74
CA GLU A 64 6.80 5.69 -6.45
C GLU A 64 5.82 6.69 -5.83
N HIS A 65 4.57 6.28 -5.64
CA HIS A 65 3.56 7.12 -4.97
C HIS A 65 3.95 7.50 -3.54
N HIS A 66 4.55 6.57 -2.79
CA HIS A 66 5.04 6.83 -1.44
C HIS A 66 6.16 7.88 -1.43
N GLN A 67 7.13 7.78 -2.35
CA GLN A 67 8.21 8.76 -2.48
C GLN A 67 7.68 10.16 -2.80
N VAL A 68 6.73 10.28 -3.72
CA VAL A 68 6.08 11.55 -4.03
C VAL A 68 5.39 12.13 -2.80
N CYS A 69 4.73 11.30 -2.00
CA CYS A 69 4.10 11.73 -0.75
C CYS A 69 5.15 12.24 0.26
N LEU A 70 6.23 11.49 0.47
CA LEU A 70 7.31 11.89 1.37
C LEU A 70 7.96 13.21 0.95
N GLU A 71 8.23 13.40 -0.34
CA GLU A 71 8.80 14.65 -0.86
C GLU A 71 7.86 15.84 -0.65
N ARG A 72 6.54 15.65 -0.80
CA ARG A 72 5.55 16.70 -0.46
C ARG A 72 5.59 17.07 1.02
N VAL A 73 5.63 16.07 1.90
CA VAL A 73 5.73 16.29 3.36
C VAL A 73 7.03 17.02 3.71
N LYS A 74 8.17 16.57 3.16
CA LYS A 74 9.47 17.19 3.35
C LYS A 74 9.49 18.66 2.90
N ARG A 75 8.93 18.96 1.73
CA ARG A 75 8.81 20.35 1.23
C ARG A 75 7.94 21.21 2.14
N ALA A 76 6.80 20.70 2.58
CA ALA A 76 5.90 21.43 3.48
C ALA A 76 6.57 21.73 4.83
N TYR A 77 7.32 20.77 5.38
CA TYR A 77 8.10 20.96 6.60
C TYR A 77 9.21 21.98 6.40
N ASN A 78 10.05 21.80 5.36
CA ASN A 78 11.19 22.67 5.08
C ASN A 78 10.79 24.12 4.79
N LYS A 79 9.58 24.36 4.24
CA LYS A 79 9.06 25.73 4.03
C LYS A 79 9.00 26.56 5.31
N HIS A 80 8.80 25.91 6.46
CA HIS A 80 8.68 26.57 7.75
C HIS A 80 9.95 26.50 8.60
N LEU A 81 11.02 25.87 8.09
CA LEU A 81 12.33 25.90 8.73
C LEU A 81 13.00 27.25 8.44
N GLN A 82 13.10 28.10 9.45
CA GLN A 82 13.98 29.25 9.40
C GLN A 82 15.40 28.80 9.78
N HIS A 83 16.38 29.19 8.96
CA HIS A 83 17.78 29.02 9.31
C HIS A 83 18.09 29.90 10.53
N ARG A 84 18.50 29.28 11.64
CA ARG A 84 18.99 29.98 12.83
C ARG A 84 20.47 29.69 12.97
N ASP A 85 21.26 30.75 12.92
CA ASP A 85 22.66 30.70 13.33
C ASP A 85 22.69 30.83 14.85
N PHE A 86 23.23 29.80 15.52
CA PHE A 86 23.46 29.83 16.96
C PHE A 86 24.88 30.32 17.24
N LYS A 87 25.01 31.30 18.13
CA LYS A 87 26.29 31.77 18.67
C LYS A 87 26.55 31.15 20.03
N ILE A 88 27.81 31.19 20.45
CA ILE A 88 28.24 30.76 21.79
C ILE A 88 27.47 31.62 22.81
N GLY A 89 26.59 30.97 23.59
CA GLY A 89 25.75 31.63 24.60
C GLY A 89 24.23 31.64 24.32
N ASP A 90 23.76 31.09 23.20
CA ASP A 90 22.33 31.10 22.83
C ASP A 90 21.48 29.94 23.43
N LEU A 91 22.05 29.17 24.36
CA LEU A 91 21.38 28.07 25.10
C LEU A 91 20.92 28.51 26.50
#